data_AF-A0A962Z7T3-F1
#
_entry.id   AF-A0A962Z7T3-F1
#
_cell.length_a   1.000
_cell.length_b   1.000
_cell.length_c   1.000
_cell.angle_alpha   90.00
_cell.angle_beta   90.00
_cell.angle_gamma   90.00
#
_symmetry.space_group_name_H-M   'P 1'
#
loop_
_entity.id
_entity.type
_entity.pdbx_description
1 polymer ?
#
loop_
_entity_poly.entity_id
_entity_poly.type
_entity_poly.pdbx_seq_one_letter_code
_entity_poly.pdbx_strand_id
1 'polypeptide(L)'
;GRIATRNYIGVFITVNCSATVARRIANYFDEERLEDWPNVDGVVPFVHEQGCGMEMTGEPMDLLRRTLSGYIRHPNLAGAVVVSLGCERNNLQQFFTEQGLAAGKMLKTVTMQGVGGTAAAIEAGRAAVREMLAEANEVKREPCSAEHIMIGLQCGGSDGFSGLSANPSLGKAVDLLVRHGGTAILSETPELYGVEHTLTARARSPEIGRKFLERIDWWLEYNRGRDTQINGRV
;
A
#
# COMPACT_ATOMS: atom_id res chain seq x y z
N GLY A 1 -9.67 -17.18 -1.28
CA GLY A 1 -9.39 -15.72 -1.19
C GLY A 1 -7.99 -15.52 -0.66
N ARG A 2 -7.61 -14.29 -0.28
CA ARG A 2 -6.39 -14.01 0.51
C ARG A 2 -6.76 -13.95 2.00
N ILE A 3 -5.81 -14.27 2.90
CA ILE A 3 -6.03 -14.24 4.35
C ILE A 3 -5.46 -12.94 4.93
N ALA A 4 -6.19 -12.35 5.86
CA ALA A 4 -5.82 -11.13 6.54
C ALA A 4 -5.09 -11.43 7.86
N THR A 5 -4.09 -10.61 8.20
CA THR A 5 -3.48 -10.57 9.53
C THR A 5 -4.06 -9.47 10.41
N ARG A 6 -4.82 -8.55 9.81
CA ARG A 6 -5.49 -7.43 10.47
C ARG A 6 -6.86 -7.15 9.83
N ASN A 7 -7.70 -6.38 10.50
CA ASN A 7 -9.03 -6.01 10.05
C ASN A 7 -9.24 -4.49 10.21
N TYR A 8 -8.79 -3.72 9.23
CA TYR A 8 -8.89 -2.26 9.22
C TYR A 8 -9.95 -1.77 8.23
N ILE A 9 -10.43 -0.55 8.45
CA ILE A 9 -11.07 0.27 7.41
C ILE A 9 -10.08 1.36 6.98
N GLY A 10 -9.80 1.45 5.69
CA GLY A 10 -8.85 2.43 5.13
C GLY A 10 -9.53 3.72 4.67
N VAL A 11 -8.95 4.88 4.98
CA VAL A 11 -9.38 6.18 4.44
C VAL A 11 -8.31 6.70 3.49
N PHE A 12 -8.56 6.59 2.19
CA PHE A 12 -7.63 6.91 1.12
C PHE A 12 -7.86 8.31 0.58
N ILE A 13 -6.82 8.89 -0.01
CA ILE A 13 -6.92 10.15 -0.76
C ILE A 13 -6.50 9.97 -2.22
N THR A 14 -7.09 10.76 -3.11
CA THR A 14 -6.61 10.90 -4.50
C THR A 14 -5.60 12.04 -4.65
N VAL A 15 -5.53 12.95 -3.67
CA VAL A 15 -4.70 14.18 -3.69
C VAL A 15 -4.39 14.65 -2.27
N ASN A 16 -3.21 15.25 -2.06
CA ASN A 16 -2.80 15.77 -0.75
C ASN A 16 -3.79 16.79 -0.14
N CYS A 17 -4.57 17.52 -0.95
CA CYS A 17 -5.57 18.47 -0.45
C CYS A 17 -6.66 17.83 0.42
N SER A 18 -6.91 16.51 0.29
CA SER A 18 -7.84 15.78 1.15
C SER A 18 -7.17 15.07 2.34
N ALA A 19 -5.85 15.19 2.53
CA ALA A 19 -5.11 14.49 3.58
C ALA A 19 -5.62 14.84 5.00
N THR A 20 -5.89 16.11 5.27
CA THR A 20 -6.43 16.55 6.58
C THR A 20 -7.83 15.96 6.83
N VAL A 21 -8.67 15.86 5.81
CA VAL A 21 -10.00 15.25 5.91
C VAL A 21 -9.85 13.76 6.24
N ALA A 22 -9.00 13.03 5.51
CA ALA A 22 -8.76 11.60 5.75
C ALA A 22 -8.26 11.32 7.17
N ARG A 23 -7.27 12.10 7.65
CA ARG A 23 -6.76 11.99 9.03
C ARG A 23 -7.84 12.28 10.07
N ARG A 24 -8.68 13.31 9.87
CA ARG A 24 -9.76 13.65 10.81
C ARG A 24 -10.91 12.63 10.82
N ILE A 25 -11.14 11.94 9.70
CA ILE A 25 -12.06 10.80 9.65
C ILE A 25 -11.47 9.64 10.44
N ALA A 26 -10.23 9.23 10.15
CA ALA A 26 -9.61 8.07 10.79
C ALA A 26 -9.44 8.28 12.31
N ASN A 27 -8.89 9.42 12.72
CA ASN A 27 -8.67 9.75 14.14
C ASN A 27 -9.97 9.92 14.94
N TYR A 28 -11.13 10.00 14.28
CA TYR A 28 -12.40 10.00 14.98
C TYR A 28 -12.78 8.61 15.52
N PHE A 29 -12.24 7.53 14.96
CA PHE A 29 -12.50 6.16 15.41
C PHE A 29 -11.35 5.67 16.28
N ASP A 30 -11.25 6.23 17.48
CA ASP A 30 -10.35 5.78 18.53
C ASP A 30 -10.88 4.53 19.25
N GLU A 31 -10.10 4.01 20.19
CA GLU A 31 -10.41 2.78 20.92
C GLU A 31 -11.80 2.83 21.58
N GLU A 32 -12.14 3.93 22.26
CA GLU A 32 -13.45 4.15 22.90
C GLU A 32 -14.62 4.03 21.89
N ARG A 33 -14.47 4.64 20.71
CA ARG A 33 -15.51 4.62 19.68
C ARG A 33 -15.55 3.32 18.88
N LEU A 34 -14.59 2.43 19.08
CA LEU A 34 -14.55 1.11 18.47
C LEU A 34 -14.90 -0.01 19.44
N GLU A 35 -15.25 0.29 20.70
CA GLU A 35 -15.59 -0.70 21.74
C GLU A 35 -16.72 -1.65 21.31
N ASP A 36 -17.72 -1.15 20.59
CA ASP A 36 -18.84 -1.96 20.06
C ASP A 36 -18.44 -2.87 18.88
N TRP A 37 -17.24 -2.71 18.33
CA TRP A 37 -16.72 -3.46 17.18
C TRP A 37 -15.35 -4.09 17.48
N PRO A 38 -15.27 -5.02 18.45
CA PRO A 38 -14.01 -5.56 18.97
C PRO A 38 -13.18 -6.36 17.95
N ASN A 39 -13.76 -6.76 16.81
CA ASN A 39 -13.03 -7.44 15.75
C ASN A 39 -12.39 -6.48 14.72
N VAL A 40 -12.66 -5.18 14.81
CA VAL A 40 -12.07 -4.15 13.94
C VAL A 40 -10.81 -3.61 14.62
N ASP A 41 -9.66 -3.81 14.01
CA ASP A 41 -8.36 -3.39 14.56
C ASP A 41 -8.17 -1.86 14.49
N GLY A 42 -8.98 -1.15 13.70
CA GLY A 42 -9.00 0.32 13.66
C GLY A 42 -9.44 0.92 12.33
N VAL A 43 -9.32 2.25 12.25
CA VAL A 43 -9.49 3.02 11.01
C VAL A 43 -8.20 3.78 10.73
N VAL A 44 -7.64 3.62 9.53
CA VAL A 44 -6.29 4.11 9.20
C VAL A 44 -6.31 5.05 7.98
N PRO A 45 -5.66 6.23 8.06
CA PRO A 45 -5.57 7.13 6.92
C PRO A 45 -4.40 6.74 6.01
N PHE A 46 -4.68 6.51 4.73
CA PHE A 46 -3.69 6.31 3.68
C PHE A 46 -3.52 7.61 2.89
N VAL A 47 -2.49 8.37 3.24
CA VAL A 47 -2.22 9.70 2.70
C VAL A 47 -0.88 9.76 1.97
N HIS A 48 -0.78 10.62 0.97
CA HIS A 48 0.42 10.89 0.20
C HIS A 48 0.55 12.39 -0.10
N GLU A 49 1.75 12.83 -0.47
CA GLU A 49 2.04 14.24 -0.69
C GLU A 49 1.81 14.70 -2.14
N GLN A 50 1.41 13.77 -3.02
CA GLN A 50 1.14 14.08 -4.43
C GLN A 50 -0.04 15.05 -4.59
N GLY A 51 0.19 16.10 -5.37
CA GLY A 51 -0.72 17.21 -5.60
C GLY A 51 -0.96 17.51 -7.08
N CYS A 52 -1.53 18.68 -7.38
CA CYS A 52 -1.88 19.07 -8.74
C CYS A 52 -0.68 19.30 -9.69
N GLY A 53 0.54 19.35 -9.15
CA GLY A 53 1.80 19.45 -9.91
C GLY A 53 2.31 18.12 -10.47
N MET A 54 1.69 17.00 -10.13
CA MET A 54 2.02 15.68 -10.68
C MET A 54 1.55 15.55 -12.14
N GLU A 55 2.28 14.76 -12.93
CA GLU A 55 1.88 14.37 -14.28
C GLU A 55 0.50 13.70 -14.29
N MET A 56 -0.33 14.01 -15.30
CA MET A 56 -1.67 13.40 -15.43
C MET A 56 -1.65 11.97 -15.93
N THR A 57 -0.59 11.59 -16.64
CA THR A 57 -0.49 10.35 -17.41
C THR A 57 0.92 9.79 -17.34
N GLY A 58 1.07 8.52 -17.73
CA GLY A 58 2.35 7.82 -17.74
C GLY A 58 2.71 7.22 -16.39
N GLU A 59 3.92 6.65 -16.31
CA GLU A 59 4.34 5.81 -15.20
C GLU A 59 4.15 6.43 -13.80
N PRO A 60 4.38 7.74 -13.54
CA PRO A 60 4.15 8.30 -12.21
C PRO A 60 2.69 8.18 -11.74
N MET A 61 1.74 8.51 -12.61
CA MET A 61 0.30 8.39 -12.30
C MET A 61 -0.13 6.93 -12.23
N ASP A 62 0.36 6.10 -13.16
CA ASP A 62 0.04 4.66 -13.20
C ASP A 62 0.55 3.97 -11.92
N LEU A 63 1.74 4.32 -11.45
CA LEU A 63 2.31 3.84 -10.19
C LEU A 63 1.48 4.27 -8.99
N LEU A 64 1.08 5.54 -8.93
CA LEU A 64 0.22 6.05 -7.84
C LEU A 64 -1.11 5.29 -7.79
N ARG A 65 -1.80 5.19 -8.93
CA ARG A 65 -3.08 4.48 -9.04
C ARG A 65 -2.94 3.00 -8.70
N ARG A 66 -1.90 2.31 -9.21
CA ARG A 66 -1.60 0.91 -8.89
C ARG A 66 -1.30 0.71 -7.40
N THR A 67 -0.59 1.65 -6.78
CA THR A 67 -0.28 1.60 -5.34
C THR A 67 -1.53 1.76 -4.50
N LEU A 68 -2.31 2.82 -4.73
CA LEU A 68 -3.56 3.08 -4.01
C LEU A 68 -4.54 1.90 -4.17
N SER A 69 -4.72 1.40 -5.39
CA SER A 69 -5.65 0.31 -5.67
C SER A 69 -5.17 -1.03 -5.09
N GLY A 70 -3.85 -1.24 -4.99
CA GLY A 70 -3.25 -2.38 -4.30
C GLY A 70 -3.56 -2.38 -2.80
N TYR A 71 -3.42 -1.22 -2.15
CA TYR A 71 -3.79 -1.06 -0.74
C TYR A 71 -5.29 -1.18 -0.51
N ILE A 72 -6.14 -0.56 -1.35
CA ILE A 72 -7.62 -0.67 -1.25
C ILE A 72 -8.06 -2.14 -1.29
N ARG A 73 -7.37 -2.98 -2.07
CA ARG A 73 -7.66 -4.41 -2.18
C ARG A 73 -6.92 -5.26 -1.15
N HIS A 74 -6.06 -4.70 -0.31
CA HIS A 74 -5.21 -5.48 0.58
C HIS A 74 -6.07 -6.30 1.55
N PRO A 75 -5.77 -7.59 1.83
CA PRO A 75 -6.62 -8.44 2.67
C PRO A 75 -6.84 -7.89 4.08
N ASN A 76 -5.90 -7.07 4.58
CA ASN A 76 -6.06 -6.40 5.88
C ASN A 76 -7.08 -5.26 5.91
N LEU A 77 -7.69 -4.91 4.78
CA LEU A 77 -8.78 -3.94 4.71
C LEU A 77 -10.11 -4.66 4.49
N ALA A 78 -11.00 -4.58 5.47
CA ALA A 78 -12.38 -5.01 5.29
C ALA A 78 -13.15 -4.03 4.40
N GLY A 79 -12.80 -2.74 4.45
CA GLY A 79 -13.41 -1.71 3.61
C GLY A 79 -12.54 -0.48 3.44
N ALA A 80 -12.95 0.40 2.53
CA ALA A 80 -12.23 1.61 2.20
C ALA A 80 -13.16 2.79 1.85
N VAL A 81 -12.79 3.98 2.30
CA VAL A 81 -13.38 5.26 1.88
C VAL A 81 -12.35 6.03 1.08
N VAL A 82 -12.63 6.38 -0.17
CA VAL A 82 -11.73 7.20 -1.01
C VAL A 82 -12.21 8.63 -1.03
N VAL A 83 -11.39 9.54 -0.50
CA VAL A 83 -11.68 10.97 -0.37
C VAL A 83 -10.96 11.75 -1.48
N SER A 84 -11.73 12.34 -2.37
CA SER A 84 -11.25 13.24 -3.43
C SER A 84 -11.53 14.70 -3.09
N LEU A 85 -10.76 15.61 -3.69
CA LEU A 85 -11.09 17.03 -3.62
C LEU A 85 -12.21 17.36 -4.63
N GLY A 86 -12.05 16.91 -5.88
CA GLY A 86 -12.95 17.16 -7.00
C GLY A 86 -12.29 17.84 -8.21
N CYS A 87 -11.07 18.36 -8.06
CA CYS A 87 -10.34 19.05 -9.12
C CYS A 87 -8.90 18.55 -9.33
N GLU A 88 -8.52 17.45 -8.69
CA GLU A 88 -7.18 16.88 -8.79
C GLU A 88 -6.90 16.24 -10.15
N ARG A 89 -5.60 16.12 -10.46
CA ARG A 89 -5.08 15.43 -11.65
C ARG A 89 -5.42 13.94 -11.63
N ASN A 90 -5.30 13.30 -10.46
CA ASN A 90 -5.72 11.92 -10.24
C ASN A 90 -7.26 11.84 -10.10
N ASN A 91 -7.97 12.11 -11.19
CA ASN A 91 -9.42 12.14 -11.20
C ASN A 91 -10.01 10.82 -10.66
N LEU A 92 -10.91 10.93 -9.67
CA LEU A 92 -11.50 9.78 -8.98
C LEU A 92 -12.20 8.79 -9.93
N GLN A 93 -13.01 9.27 -10.88
CA GLN A 93 -13.76 8.41 -11.79
C GLN A 93 -12.82 7.65 -12.75
N GLN A 94 -11.81 8.36 -13.28
CA GLN A 94 -10.80 7.74 -14.14
C GLN A 94 -9.96 6.73 -13.35
N PHE A 95 -9.52 7.09 -12.15
CA PHE A 95 -8.81 6.18 -11.24
C PHE A 95 -9.61 4.89 -10.99
N PHE A 96 -10.90 5.01 -10.68
CA PHE A 96 -11.75 3.84 -10.45
C PHE A 96 -11.89 2.99 -11.72
N THR A 97 -12.14 3.63 -12.86
CA THR A 97 -12.29 2.93 -14.15
C THR A 97 -11.03 2.16 -14.53
N GLU A 98 -9.88 2.83 -14.55
CA GLU A 98 -8.61 2.22 -14.98
C GLU A 98 -8.14 1.11 -14.05
N GLN A 99 -8.40 1.26 -12.75
CA GLN A 99 -8.02 0.25 -11.78
C GLN A 99 -9.07 -0.85 -11.63
N GLY A 100 -10.24 -0.75 -12.27
CA GLY A 100 -11.33 -1.72 -12.10
C GLY A 100 -11.89 -1.73 -10.67
N LEU A 101 -12.05 -0.55 -10.08
CA LEU A 101 -12.70 -0.35 -8.78
C LEU A 101 -14.16 0.08 -9.01
N ALA A 102 -15.05 -0.40 -8.16
CA ALA A 102 -16.46 -0.01 -8.17
C ALA A 102 -16.90 0.34 -6.76
N ALA A 103 -17.54 1.49 -6.60
CA ALA A 103 -18.13 1.86 -5.32
C ALA A 103 -19.23 0.87 -4.94
N GLY A 104 -19.34 0.59 -3.65
CA GLY A 104 -20.27 -0.38 -3.09
C GLY A 104 -20.33 -0.29 -1.58
N LYS A 105 -20.80 -1.35 -0.92
CA LYS A 105 -20.99 -1.37 0.53
C LYS A 105 -19.68 -1.15 1.30
N MET A 106 -18.62 -1.84 0.89
CA MET A 106 -17.29 -1.79 1.54
C MET A 106 -16.28 -0.90 0.79
N LEU A 107 -16.68 -0.22 -0.29
CA LEU A 107 -15.83 0.75 -0.98
C LEU A 107 -16.66 2.01 -1.27
N LYS A 108 -16.48 3.06 -0.47
CA LYS A 108 -17.24 4.31 -0.59
C LYS A 108 -16.34 5.43 -1.12
N THR A 109 -16.96 6.46 -1.66
CA THR A 109 -16.26 7.65 -2.16
C THR A 109 -16.85 8.91 -1.55
N VAL A 110 -16.01 9.89 -1.22
CA VAL A 110 -16.43 11.21 -0.75
C VAL A 110 -15.70 12.27 -1.56
N THR A 111 -16.43 13.05 -2.35
CA THR A 111 -15.87 14.19 -3.11
C THR A 111 -16.11 15.47 -2.32
N MET A 112 -15.05 16.09 -1.79
CA MET A 112 -15.14 17.25 -0.90
C MET A 112 -15.93 18.41 -1.50
N GLN A 113 -15.62 18.82 -2.73
CA GLN A 113 -16.36 19.89 -3.41
C GLN A 113 -17.82 19.52 -3.69
N GLY A 114 -18.11 18.23 -3.88
CA GLY A 114 -19.47 17.74 -4.11
C GLY A 114 -20.35 17.75 -2.87
N VAL A 115 -19.77 17.56 -1.67
CA VAL A 115 -20.53 17.50 -0.41
C VAL A 115 -20.56 18.83 0.36
N GLY A 116 -19.95 19.89 -0.16
CA GLY A 116 -19.97 21.23 0.47
C GLY A 116 -18.72 21.57 1.29
N GLY A 117 -17.58 20.93 1.02
CA GLY A 117 -16.28 21.27 1.58
C GLY A 117 -15.84 20.41 2.76
N THR A 118 -14.79 20.85 3.46
CA THR A 118 -14.03 20.06 4.44
C THR A 118 -14.88 19.49 5.57
N ALA A 119 -15.70 20.31 6.24
CA ALA A 119 -16.49 19.86 7.39
C ALA A 119 -17.53 18.81 6.99
N ALA A 120 -18.27 19.05 5.91
CA ALA A 120 -19.25 18.12 5.39
C ALA A 120 -18.60 16.80 4.91
N ALA A 121 -17.40 16.88 4.31
CA ALA A 121 -16.66 15.70 3.88
C ALA A 121 -16.17 14.84 5.05
N ILE A 122 -15.79 15.45 6.17
CA ILE A 122 -15.43 14.71 7.40
C ILE A 122 -16.64 13.94 7.92
N GLU A 123 -17.81 14.58 8.02
CA GLU A 123 -19.04 13.91 8.48
C GLU A 123 -19.50 12.81 7.52
N ALA A 124 -19.47 13.07 6.21
CA ALA A 124 -19.78 12.06 5.20
C ALA A 124 -18.83 10.85 5.27
N GLY A 125 -17.53 11.09 5.47
CA GLY A 125 -16.53 10.04 5.65
C GLY A 125 -16.76 9.23 6.92
N ARG A 126 -17.08 9.88 8.04
CA ARG A 126 -17.44 9.21 9.30
C ARG A 126 -18.68 8.34 9.13
N ALA A 127 -19.73 8.85 8.48
CA ALA A 127 -20.93 8.08 8.19
C ALA A 127 -20.61 6.85 7.34
N ALA A 128 -19.81 7.01 6.28
CA ALA A 128 -19.39 5.90 5.42
C ALA A 128 -18.61 4.82 6.19
N VAL A 129 -17.70 5.20 7.11
CA VAL A 129 -17.00 4.23 7.96
C VAL A 129 -17.98 3.52 8.89
N ARG A 130 -18.91 4.23 9.54
CA ARG A 130 -19.92 3.62 10.44
C ARG A 130 -20.77 2.56 9.74
N GLU A 131 -21.14 2.80 8.48
CA GLU A 131 -21.89 1.83 7.67
C GLU A 131 -21.11 0.51 7.41
N MET A 132 -19.79 0.55 7.44
CA MET A 132 -18.92 -0.61 7.21
C MET A 132 -18.62 -1.39 8.49
N LEU A 133 -18.66 -0.75 9.67
CA LEU A 133 -18.21 -1.33 10.93
C LEU A 133 -18.96 -2.62 11.29
N ALA A 134 -20.27 -2.67 11.08
CA ALA A 134 -21.07 -3.85 11.36
C ALA A 134 -20.59 -5.07 10.55
N GLU A 135 -20.33 -4.91 9.25
CA GLU A 135 -19.86 -6.01 8.39
C GLU A 135 -18.40 -6.36 8.68
N ALA A 136 -17.53 -5.36 8.88
CA ALA A 136 -16.14 -5.59 9.25
C ALA A 136 -16.03 -6.37 10.57
N ASN A 137 -16.93 -6.12 11.52
CA ASN A 137 -16.92 -6.78 12.83
C ASN A 137 -17.38 -8.25 12.80
N GLU A 138 -17.99 -8.72 11.72
CA GLU A 138 -18.33 -10.15 11.56
C GLU A 138 -17.09 -11.03 11.29
N VAL A 139 -15.97 -10.41 10.89
CA VAL A 139 -14.72 -11.13 10.58
C VAL A 139 -14.05 -11.59 11.88
N LYS A 140 -13.91 -12.91 12.06
CA LYS A 140 -13.24 -13.50 13.24
C LYS A 140 -11.94 -14.17 12.82
N ARG A 141 -10.94 -14.10 13.71
CA ARG A 141 -9.67 -14.79 13.52
C ARG A 141 -9.89 -16.29 13.72
N GLU A 142 -9.29 -17.09 12.84
CA GLU A 142 -9.29 -18.54 12.92
C GLU A 142 -7.89 -19.10 12.61
N PRO A 143 -7.55 -20.31 13.08
CA PRO A 143 -6.32 -20.96 12.67
C PRO A 143 -6.27 -21.15 11.15
N CYS A 144 -5.24 -20.61 10.51
CA CYS A 144 -5.00 -20.71 9.08
C CYS A 144 -3.62 -21.31 8.79
N SER A 145 -3.47 -21.91 7.62
CA SER A 145 -2.18 -22.39 7.11
C SER A 145 -1.19 -21.23 6.96
N ALA A 146 0.08 -21.47 7.30
CA ALA A 146 1.17 -20.52 7.11
C ALA A 146 1.43 -20.19 5.63
N GLU A 147 0.91 -20.99 4.69
CA GLU A 147 1.02 -20.75 3.25
C GLU A 147 0.42 -19.40 2.80
N HIS A 148 -0.51 -18.87 3.60
CA HIS A 148 -1.17 -17.61 3.29
C HIS A 148 -0.39 -16.38 3.76
N ILE A 149 0.71 -16.56 4.51
CA ILE A 149 1.53 -15.47 4.99
C ILE A 149 2.36 -14.89 3.83
N MET A 150 2.32 -13.56 3.71
CA MET A 150 3.16 -12.79 2.80
C MET A 150 3.94 -11.76 3.62
N ILE A 151 5.27 -11.79 3.54
CA ILE A 151 6.15 -10.88 4.27
C ILE A 151 6.91 -9.99 3.29
N GLY A 152 6.77 -8.68 3.44
CA GLY A 152 7.68 -7.71 2.82
C GLY A 152 8.94 -7.54 3.66
N LEU A 153 10.10 -7.55 3.02
CA LEU A 153 11.41 -7.37 3.64
C LEU A 153 11.94 -5.98 3.28
N GLN A 154 12.49 -5.30 4.26
CA GLN A 154 13.11 -3.99 4.11
C GLN A 154 14.22 -3.81 5.14
N CYS A 155 15.30 -3.14 4.75
CA CYS A 155 16.35 -2.66 5.61
C CYS A 155 16.02 -1.26 6.15
N GLY A 156 16.46 -0.97 7.37
CA GLY A 156 16.36 0.35 8.00
C GLY A 156 17.64 1.14 7.81
N GLY A 157 18.33 1.43 8.92
CA GLY A 157 19.70 1.95 8.88
C GLY A 157 20.70 0.81 8.73
N SER A 158 21.28 0.65 7.53
CA SER A 158 22.31 -0.36 7.28
C SER A 158 23.54 -0.10 8.14
N ASP A 159 24.09 -1.15 8.75
CA ASP A 159 25.32 -1.10 9.54
C ASP A 159 26.24 -2.29 9.22
N GLY A 160 27.46 -2.27 9.76
CA GLY A 160 28.45 -3.33 9.55
C GLY A 160 28.05 -4.70 10.11
N PHE A 161 27.01 -4.77 10.95
CA PHE A 161 26.54 -6.00 11.58
C PHE A 161 25.29 -6.59 10.92
N SER A 162 24.59 -5.81 10.10
CA SER A 162 23.32 -6.17 9.47
C SER A 162 23.47 -7.44 8.62
N GLY A 163 24.53 -7.47 7.79
CA GLY A 163 24.89 -8.63 6.97
C GLY A 163 25.43 -9.84 7.75
N LEU A 164 25.78 -9.68 9.03
CA LEU A 164 26.33 -10.73 9.90
C LEU A 164 25.31 -11.28 10.91
N SER A 165 24.18 -10.60 11.11
CA SER A 165 23.23 -10.89 12.18
C SER A 165 21.77 -10.94 11.71
N ALA A 166 21.12 -9.78 11.60
CA ALA A 166 19.69 -9.66 11.29
C ALA A 166 19.35 -10.21 9.91
N ASN A 167 20.13 -9.87 8.87
CA ASN A 167 19.83 -10.28 7.50
C ASN A 167 19.94 -11.82 7.31
N PRO A 168 21.00 -12.50 7.79
CA PRO A 168 21.05 -13.96 7.79
C PRO A 168 19.91 -14.61 8.59
N SER A 169 19.57 -14.06 9.76
CA SER A 169 18.48 -14.58 10.60
C SER A 169 17.13 -14.47 9.91
N LEU A 170 16.87 -13.33 9.26
CA LEU A 170 15.68 -13.10 8.44
C LEU A 170 15.64 -14.04 7.24
N GLY A 171 16.78 -14.25 6.57
CA GLY A 171 16.90 -15.24 5.49
C GLY A 171 16.50 -16.65 5.93
N LYS A 172 16.92 -17.06 7.13
CA LYS A 172 16.52 -18.36 7.69
C LYS A 172 15.03 -18.44 8.00
N ALA A 173 14.44 -17.37 8.52
CA ALA A 173 13.01 -17.29 8.77
C ALA A 173 12.19 -17.36 7.46
N VAL A 174 12.66 -16.70 6.41
CA VAL A 174 12.06 -16.75 5.07
C VAL A 174 12.14 -18.15 4.47
N ASP A 175 13.28 -18.85 4.61
CA ASP A 175 13.38 -20.25 4.16
C ASP A 175 12.35 -21.15 4.85
N LEU A 176 12.11 -20.96 6.14
CA LEU A 176 11.08 -21.70 6.88
C LEU A 176 9.69 -21.37 6.34
N LEU A 177 9.38 -20.09 6.14
CA LEU A 177 8.10 -19.65 5.59
C LEU A 177 7.83 -20.25 4.20
N VAL A 178 8.81 -20.17 3.29
CA VAL A 178 8.69 -20.67 1.91
C VAL A 178 8.51 -22.19 1.90
N ARG A 179 9.17 -22.93 2.81
CA ARG A 179 8.94 -24.39 2.98
C ARG A 179 7.50 -24.73 3.35
N HIS A 180 6.79 -23.82 4.01
CA HIS A 180 5.36 -23.95 4.33
C HIS A 180 4.43 -23.31 3.29
N GLY A 181 4.95 -22.93 2.11
CA GLY A 181 4.16 -22.36 1.01
C GLY A 181 3.93 -20.85 1.09
N GLY A 182 4.45 -20.18 2.12
CA GLY A 182 4.33 -18.73 2.26
C GLY A 182 5.21 -17.96 1.27
N THR A 183 5.01 -16.65 1.22
CA THR A 183 5.70 -15.76 0.27
C THR A 183 6.53 -14.71 0.99
N ALA A 184 7.73 -14.45 0.50
CA ALA A 184 8.54 -13.30 0.89
C ALA A 184 8.80 -12.39 -0.30
N ILE A 185 8.79 -11.08 -0.07
CA ILE A 185 9.03 -10.04 -1.07
C ILE A 185 10.22 -9.23 -0.58
N LEU A 186 11.36 -9.38 -1.26
CA LEU A 186 12.50 -8.49 -1.08
C LEU A 186 12.36 -7.32 -2.07
N SER A 187 12.34 -6.10 -1.54
CA SER A 187 12.28 -4.88 -2.33
C SER A 187 13.67 -4.23 -2.42
N GLU A 188 13.76 -2.89 -2.38
CA GLU A 188 15.01 -2.13 -2.24
C GLU A 188 15.99 -2.29 -3.41
N THR A 189 15.55 -1.95 -4.63
CA THR A 189 16.40 -1.95 -5.83
C THR A 189 17.82 -1.39 -5.61
N PRO A 190 18.01 -0.25 -4.90
CA PRO A 190 19.36 0.27 -4.63
C PRO A 190 20.25 -0.66 -3.77
N GLU A 191 19.66 -1.44 -2.85
CA GLU A 191 20.38 -2.39 -1.97
C GLU A 191 20.67 -3.73 -2.69
N LEU A 192 20.01 -3.98 -3.82
CA LEU A 192 20.26 -5.16 -4.67
C LEU A 192 21.27 -4.89 -5.78
N TYR A 193 21.62 -3.61 -6.00
CA TYR A 193 22.58 -3.21 -7.02
C TYR A 193 23.99 -3.70 -6.68
N GLY A 194 24.65 -4.38 -7.62
CA GLY A 194 25.97 -5.00 -7.44
C GLY A 194 25.96 -6.46 -6.96
N VAL A 195 24.81 -7.00 -6.56
CA VAL A 195 24.66 -8.41 -6.15
C VAL A 195 23.72 -9.22 -7.07
N GLU A 196 23.37 -8.68 -8.23
CA GLU A 196 22.40 -9.23 -9.18
C GLU A 196 22.74 -10.66 -9.62
N HIS A 197 24.03 -10.94 -9.78
CA HIS A 197 24.53 -12.27 -10.13
C HIS A 197 24.14 -13.33 -9.10
N THR A 198 24.11 -12.98 -7.80
CA THR A 198 23.71 -13.91 -6.73
C THR A 198 22.22 -14.22 -6.76
N LEU A 199 21.39 -13.25 -7.16
CA LEU A 199 19.94 -13.38 -7.23
C LEU A 199 19.51 -14.10 -8.51
N THR A 200 20.10 -13.75 -9.64
CA THR A 200 19.83 -14.40 -10.93
C THR A 200 20.27 -15.86 -10.95
N ALA A 201 21.38 -16.22 -10.28
CA ALA A 201 21.80 -17.61 -10.09
C ALA A 201 20.79 -18.46 -9.29
N ARG A 202 19.91 -17.81 -8.52
CA ARG A 202 18.84 -18.44 -7.73
C ARG A 202 17.46 -18.32 -8.38
N ALA A 203 17.36 -17.69 -9.56
CA ALA A 203 16.11 -17.54 -10.27
C ALA A 203 15.60 -18.93 -10.73
N ARG A 204 14.29 -19.15 -10.60
CA ARG A 204 13.64 -20.41 -11.01
C ARG A 204 13.82 -20.69 -12.51
N SER A 205 13.94 -19.66 -13.34
CA SER A 205 14.21 -19.77 -14.77
C SER A 205 14.99 -18.56 -15.29
N PRO A 206 15.68 -18.69 -16.45
CA PRO A 206 16.38 -17.57 -17.08
C PRO A 206 15.47 -16.38 -17.39
N GLU A 207 14.20 -16.63 -17.75
CA GLU A 207 13.23 -15.57 -18.05
C GLU A 207 12.91 -14.74 -16.80
N ILE A 208 12.82 -15.37 -15.63
CA ILE A 208 12.62 -14.67 -14.35
C ILE A 208 13.86 -13.85 -14.00
N GLY A 209 15.05 -14.42 -14.16
CA GLY A 209 16.31 -13.69 -13.94
C GLY A 209 16.42 -12.47 -14.86
N ARG A 210 16.04 -12.60 -16.12
CA ARG A 210 16.03 -11.48 -17.08
C ARG A 210 15.04 -10.39 -16.69
N LYS A 211 13.83 -10.73 -16.24
CA LYS A 211 12.85 -9.75 -15.73
C LYS A 211 13.38 -8.95 -14.54
N PHE A 212 14.18 -9.59 -13.68
CA PHE A 212 14.83 -8.90 -12.57
C PHE A 212 15.87 -7.89 -13.09
N LEU A 213 16.74 -8.29 -14.02
CA LEU A 213 17.73 -7.39 -14.63
C LEU A 213 17.08 -6.23 -15.38
N GLU A 214 16.02 -6.48 -16.16
CA GLU A 214 15.24 -5.44 -16.84
C GLU A 214 14.71 -4.38 -15.85
N ARG A 215 14.40 -4.77 -14.60
CA ARG A 215 13.96 -3.83 -13.57
C ARG A 215 15.10 -3.02 -12.97
N ILE A 216 16.30 -3.59 -12.86
CA ILE A 216 17.53 -2.86 -12.50
C ILE A 216 17.85 -1.83 -13.58
N ASP A 217 17.83 -2.23 -14.86
CA ASP A 217 18.11 -1.35 -16.00
C ASP A 217 17.10 -0.20 -16.09
N TRP A 218 15.80 -0.51 -15.92
CA TRP A 218 14.76 0.51 -15.83
C TRP A 218 15.04 1.52 -14.71
N TRP A 219 15.46 1.04 -13.53
CA TRP A 219 15.75 1.90 -12.40
C TRP A 219 17.00 2.76 -12.67
N LEU A 220 18.05 2.23 -13.29
CA LEU A 220 19.22 3.02 -13.71
C LEU A 220 18.85 4.13 -14.69
N GLU A 221 18.01 3.83 -15.68
CA GLU A 221 17.49 4.82 -16.63
C GLU A 221 16.64 5.88 -15.91
N TYR A 222 15.71 5.44 -15.05
CA TYR A 222 14.84 6.33 -14.29
C TYR A 222 15.62 7.35 -13.46
N ASN A 223 16.78 6.96 -12.91
CA ASN A 223 17.60 7.85 -12.09
C ASN A 223 18.55 8.73 -12.91
N ARG A 224 18.74 8.52 -14.21
CA ARG A 224 19.69 9.31 -15.02
C ARG A 224 19.35 10.81 -14.93
N GLY A 225 20.34 11.62 -14.60
CA GLY A 225 20.19 13.08 -14.43
C GLY A 225 19.52 13.51 -13.13
N ARG A 226 19.24 12.59 -12.21
CA ARG A 226 18.64 12.87 -10.88
C ARG A 226 19.69 12.76 -9.78
N ASP A 227 19.40 13.38 -8.64
CA ASP A 227 20.17 13.30 -7.39
C ASP A 227 20.10 11.93 -6.70
N THR A 228 19.27 11.03 -7.22
CA THR A 228 19.08 9.66 -6.75
C THR A 228 19.96 8.61 -7.45
N GLN A 229 20.95 9.03 -8.25
CA GLN A 229 21.88 8.11 -8.92
C GLN A 229 22.85 7.45 -7.93
N ILE A 230 23.02 6.13 -8.05
CA ILE A 230 24.16 5.44 -7.44
C ILE A 230 25.43 6.00 -8.08
N ASN A 231 26.35 6.47 -7.23
CA ASN A 231 27.61 7.19 -7.53
C ASN A 231 27.55 8.73 -7.61
N GLY A 232 26.40 9.36 -7.32
CA GLY A 232 26.34 10.80 -6.99
C GLY A 232 26.83 11.77 -8.07
N ARG A 233 26.89 11.35 -9.33
CA ARG A 233 27.18 12.24 -10.47
C ARG A 233 25.86 12.78 -11.00
N VAL A 234 25.50 13.99 -10.57
CA VAL A 234 24.44 14.80 -11.20
C VAL A 234 25.06 15.61 -12.33
#